data_AF-A0A8S3YTW5-F1
#
_entry.id   AF-A0A8S3YTW5-F1
#
_cell.length_a   1.000
_cell.length_b   1.000
_cell.length_c   1.000
_cell.angle_alpha   90.00
_cell.angle_beta   90.00
_cell.angle_gamma   90.00
#
_symmetry.space_group_name_H-M   'P 1'
#
loop_
_entity.id
_entity.type
_entity.pdbx_description
1 polymer ?
#
loop_
_entity_poly.entity_id
_entity_poly.type
_entity_poly.pdbx_seq_one_letter_code
_entity_poly.pdbx_strand_id
1 'polypeptide(L)'
;MPRKRKEDVDREMADGKLQKPQQRNAANARERSRMRVLSKAFTRLKTTLPWVPPDTKLSKLDTLRLASSYIAHLKQILDHEESMHAAGFIHPLNL
;
A
#
# COMPACT_ATOMS: atom_id res chain seq x y z
N MET A 1 46.40 -39.58 -24.94
CA MET A 1 45.75 -38.32 -24.53
C MET A 1 44.33 -38.64 -24.06
N PRO A 2 44.00 -38.51 -22.76
CA PRO A 2 42.66 -38.85 -22.28
C PRO A 2 41.67 -37.74 -22.66
N ARG A 3 40.57 -38.13 -23.31
CA ARG A 3 39.47 -37.23 -23.72
C ARG A 3 38.67 -36.82 -22.49
N LYS A 4 38.66 -35.53 -22.16
CA LYS A 4 37.82 -34.95 -21.11
C LYS A 4 36.35 -35.14 -21.50
N ARG A 5 35.60 -35.80 -20.62
CA ARG A 5 34.24 -36.30 -20.83
C ARG A 5 33.26 -35.16 -21.11
N LYS A 6 32.49 -35.31 -22.19
CA LYS A 6 31.37 -34.45 -22.62
C LYS A 6 30.28 -34.28 -21.55
N GLU A 7 30.23 -35.18 -20.57
CA GLU A 7 29.22 -35.28 -19.50
C GLU A 7 29.29 -34.14 -18.46
N ASP A 8 30.47 -33.54 -18.24
CA ASP A 8 30.63 -32.47 -17.25
C ASP A 8 30.06 -31.13 -17.76
N VAL A 9 30.04 -30.94 -19.09
CA VAL A 9 29.51 -29.74 -19.74
C VAL A 9 27.98 -29.73 -19.76
N ASP A 10 27.35 -30.89 -19.89
CA ASP A 10 25.88 -31.02 -19.90
C ASP A 10 25.26 -30.84 -18.49
N ARG A 11 26.00 -31.17 -17.41
CA ARG A 11 25.53 -30.91 -16.03
C ARG A 11 25.52 -29.42 -15.67
N GLU A 12 26.53 -28.66 -16.08
CA GLU A 12 26.57 -27.21 -15.83
C GLU A 12 25.43 -26.46 -16.56
N MET A 13 25.03 -26.92 -17.76
CA MET A 13 23.93 -26.31 -18.52
C MET A 13 22.52 -26.62 -18.00
N ALA A 14 22.36 -27.67 -17.20
CA ALA A 14 21.08 -28.02 -16.57
C ALA A 14 20.84 -27.21 -15.28
N ASP A 15 21.89 -26.98 -14.50
CA ASP A 15 21.81 -26.27 -13.21
C ASP A 15 21.46 -24.78 -13.40
N GLY A 16 22.00 -24.14 -14.44
CA GLY A 16 21.69 -22.73 -14.77
C GLY A 16 20.24 -22.48 -15.25
N LYS A 17 19.51 -23.51 -15.68
CA LYS A 17 18.11 -23.38 -16.14
C LYS A 17 17.09 -23.49 -15.01
N LEU A 18 17.41 -24.14 -13.90
CA LEU A 18 16.53 -24.30 -12.72
C LEU A 18 16.59 -23.10 -11.76
N GLN A 19 17.72 -22.41 -11.71
CA GLN A 19 17.92 -21.22 -10.87
C GLN A 19 17.06 -20.02 -11.32
N LYS A 20 16.87 -19.81 -12.63
CA LYS A 20 16.05 -18.72 -13.17
C LYS A 20 14.55 -18.82 -12.74
N PRO A 21 13.88 -19.98 -12.88
CA PRO A 21 12.53 -20.20 -12.35
C PRO A 21 12.43 -19.98 -10.83
N GLN A 22 13.39 -20.48 -10.06
CA GLN A 22 13.41 -20.33 -8.60
C GLN A 22 13.57 -18.86 -8.17
N GLN A 23 14.47 -18.12 -8.80
CA GLN A 23 14.65 -16.68 -8.57
C GLN A 23 13.39 -15.89 -8.94
N ARG A 24 12.74 -16.22 -10.06
CA ARG A 24 11.47 -15.62 -10.48
C ARG A 24 10.34 -15.91 -9.50
N ASN A 25 10.25 -17.15 -9.01
CA ASN A 25 9.26 -17.54 -8.01
C ASN A 25 9.47 -16.81 -6.69
N ALA A 26 10.73 -16.66 -6.25
CA ALA A 26 11.09 -15.89 -5.08
C ALA A 26 10.74 -14.39 -5.25
N ALA A 27 11.01 -13.81 -6.43
CA ALA A 27 10.62 -12.44 -6.74
C ALA A 27 9.10 -12.23 -6.72
N ASN A 28 8.34 -13.14 -7.32
CA ASN A 28 6.88 -13.11 -7.30
C ASN A 28 6.33 -13.24 -5.87
N ALA A 29 6.94 -14.08 -5.04
CA ALA A 29 6.56 -14.21 -3.63
C ALA A 29 6.78 -12.90 -2.86
N ARG A 30 7.92 -12.23 -3.09
CA ARG A 30 8.21 -10.91 -2.51
C ARG A 30 7.19 -9.87 -2.95
N GLU A 31 6.86 -9.80 -4.24
CA GLU A 31 5.88 -8.83 -4.75
C GLU A 31 4.48 -9.08 -4.18
N ARG A 32 4.06 -10.35 -4.05
CA ARG A 32 2.81 -10.68 -3.36
C ARG A 32 2.81 -10.21 -1.91
N SER A 33 3.91 -10.39 -1.18
CA SER A 33 4.04 -9.90 0.19
C SER A 33 3.91 -8.38 0.26
N ARG A 34 4.63 -7.66 -0.63
CA ARG A 34 4.54 -6.20 -0.76
C ARG A 34 3.10 -5.74 -1.03
N MET A 35 2.41 -6.42 -1.94
CA MET A 35 1.03 -6.10 -2.30
C MET A 35 0.03 -6.39 -1.17
N ARG A 36 0.28 -7.41 -0.33
CA ARG A 36 -0.50 -7.68 0.89
C ARG A 36 -0.38 -6.54 1.90
N VAL A 37 0.83 -6.04 2.13
CA VAL A 37 1.08 -4.89 3.00
C VAL A 37 0.34 -3.65 2.46
N LEU A 38 0.47 -3.38 1.17
CA LEU A 38 -0.22 -2.25 0.53
C LEU A 38 -1.74 -2.39 0.65
N SER A 39 -2.29 -3.58 0.40
CA SER A 39 -3.73 -3.84 0.51
C SER A 39 -4.23 -3.64 1.95
N LYS A 40 -3.45 -4.07 2.95
CA LYS A 40 -3.77 -3.84 4.37
C LYS A 40 -3.79 -2.34 4.71
N ALA A 41 -2.80 -1.58 4.25
CA ALA A 41 -2.78 -0.13 4.43
C ALA A 41 -3.98 0.55 3.75
N PHE A 42 -4.35 0.08 2.56
CA PHE A 42 -5.50 0.58 1.81
C PHE A 42 -6.83 0.33 2.53
N THR A 43 -7.02 -0.87 3.10
CA THR A 43 -8.20 -1.16 3.93
C THR A 43 -8.26 -0.28 5.17
N ARG A 44 -7.13 -0.04 5.84
CA ARG A 44 -7.08 0.89 6.98
C ARG A 44 -7.48 2.31 6.58
N LEU A 45 -7.02 2.79 5.42
CA LEU A 45 -7.42 4.09 4.91
C LEU A 45 -8.94 4.16 4.67
N LYS A 46 -9.54 3.11 4.08
CA LYS A 46 -11.00 3.06 3.89
C LYS A 46 -11.76 3.15 5.21
N THR A 47 -11.32 2.43 6.24
CA THR A 47 -11.99 2.43 7.55
C THR A 47 -11.88 3.76 8.31
N THR A 48 -10.95 4.64 7.93
CA THR A 48 -10.84 5.99 8.50
C THR A 48 -11.72 7.03 7.80
N LEU A 49 -12.35 6.68 6.67
CA LEU A 49 -13.22 7.61 5.95
C LEU A 49 -14.56 7.76 6.70
N PRO A 50 -15.01 8.98 6.97
CA PRO A 50 -16.29 9.21 7.61
C PRO A 50 -17.44 8.95 6.63
N TRP A 51 -18.63 8.64 7.15
CA TRP A 51 -19.87 8.45 6.38
C TRP A 51 -19.83 7.32 5.34
N VAL A 52 -18.82 6.46 5.41
CA VAL A 52 -18.68 5.27 4.57
C VAL A 52 -18.92 4.03 5.45
N PRO A 53 -20.03 3.30 5.25
CA PRO A 53 -20.23 2.03 5.94
C PRO A 53 -19.06 1.05 5.71
N PRO A 54 -18.64 0.26 6.71
CA PRO A 54 -17.46 -0.61 6.60
C PRO A 54 -17.51 -1.65 5.47
N ASP A 55 -18.71 -2.05 5.06
CA ASP A 55 -19.02 -3.00 4.00
C ASP A 55 -19.08 -2.37 2.60
N THR A 56 -18.99 -1.04 2.50
CA THR A 56 -19.04 -0.31 1.23
C THR A 56 -17.86 -0.70 0.33
N LYS A 57 -18.19 -1.12 -0.89
CA LYS A 57 -17.20 -1.41 -1.93
C LYS A 57 -16.70 -0.11 -2.58
N LEU A 58 -15.71 0.52 -1.97
CA LEU A 58 -14.99 1.64 -2.57
C LEU A 58 -13.86 1.18 -3.49
N SER A 59 -13.76 1.81 -4.66
CA SER A 59 -12.61 1.64 -5.55
C SER A 59 -11.35 2.27 -4.95
N LYS A 60 -10.17 1.92 -5.50
CA LYS A 60 -8.91 2.54 -5.06
C LYS A 60 -8.90 4.04 -5.34
N LEU A 61 -9.43 4.46 -6.47
CA LEU A 61 -9.46 5.87 -6.82
C LEU A 61 -10.40 6.65 -5.91
N ASP A 62 -11.60 6.13 -5.67
CA ASP A 62 -12.59 6.83 -4.84
C ASP A 62 -12.15 6.94 -3.39
N THR A 63 -11.52 5.89 -2.85
CA THR A 63 -10.92 5.93 -1.50
C THR A 63 -9.88 7.05 -1.40
N LEU A 64 -9.02 7.21 -2.41
CA LEU A 64 -7.99 8.26 -2.42
C LEU A 64 -8.63 9.65 -2.54
N ARG A 65 -9.64 9.81 -3.40
CA ARG A 65 -10.37 11.08 -3.54
C ARG A 65 -11.07 11.48 -2.25
N LEU A 66 -11.81 10.55 -1.63
CA LEU A 66 -12.50 10.78 -0.36
C LEU A 66 -11.51 11.12 0.76
N ALA A 67 -10.38 10.42 0.83
CA ALA A 67 -9.33 10.72 1.82
C ALA A 67 -8.79 12.14 1.65
N SER A 68 -8.46 12.54 0.43
CA SER A 68 -7.98 13.90 0.12
C SER A 68 -9.02 14.97 0.47
N SER A 69 -10.29 14.75 0.10
CA SER A 69 -11.38 15.66 0.45
C SER A 69 -11.59 15.75 1.97
N TYR A 70 -11.48 14.64 2.70
CA TYR A 70 -11.63 14.64 4.14
C TYR A 70 -10.48 15.37 4.84
N ILE A 71 -9.24 15.19 4.40
CA ILE A 71 -8.09 15.97 4.89
C ILE A 71 -8.33 17.47 4.65
N ALA A 72 -8.78 17.87 3.46
CA ALA A 72 -9.08 19.27 3.15
C ALA A 72 -10.18 19.84 4.05
N HIS A 73 -11.24 19.07 4.28
CA HIS A 73 -12.35 19.46 5.16
C HIS A 73 -11.88 19.64 6.61
N LEU A 74 -11.09 18.72 7.15
CA LEU A 74 -10.55 18.84 8.51
C LEU A 74 -9.64 20.07 8.66
N LYS A 75 -8.82 20.38 7.65
CA LYS A 75 -8.01 21.61 7.63
C LYS A 75 -8.87 22.86 7.69
N GLN A 76 -9.94 22.93 6.90
CA GLN A 76 -10.87 24.07 6.92
C GLN A 76 -11.55 24.25 8.27
N ILE A 77 -11.93 23.16 8.95
CA ILE A 77 -12.50 23.23 10.30
C ILE A 77 -11.48 23.83 11.27
N LEU A 78 -10.24 23.35 11.25
CA LEU A 78 -9.18 23.84 12.14
C LEU A 78 -8.86 25.33 11.88
N ASP A 79 -8.77 25.75 10.62
CA ASP A 79 -8.53 27.15 10.25
C ASP A 79 -9.71 28.05 10.70
N HIS A 80 -10.95 27.55 10.59
CA HIS A 80 -12.13 28.26 11.05
C HIS A 80 -12.19 28.37 12.58
N GLU A 81 -11.84 27.29 13.31
CA GLU A 81 -11.72 27.33 14.77
C GLU A 81 -10.64 28.32 15.21
N GLU A 82 -9.48 28.36 14.57
CA GLU A 82 -8.43 29.35 14.88
C GLU A 82 -8.91 30.78 14.66
N SER A 83 -9.63 31.03 13.56
CA SER A 83 -10.25 32.33 13.28
C SER A 83 -11.34 32.72 14.29
N MET A 84 -12.19 31.77 14.70
CA MET A 84 -13.23 32.00 15.72
C MET A 84 -12.62 32.23 17.11
N HIS A 85 -11.57 31.50 17.47
CA HIS A 85 -10.82 31.73 18.71
C HIS A 85 -10.10 33.08 18.71
N ALA A 86 -9.49 33.48 17.58
CA ALA A 86 -8.91 34.80 17.40
C ALA A 86 -9.98 35.91 17.46
N ALA A 87 -11.20 35.64 17.01
CA ALA A 87 -12.36 36.53 17.13
C ALA A 87 -13.06 36.48 18.50
N GLY A 88 -12.53 35.71 19.46
CA GLY A 88 -13.04 35.64 20.84
C GLY A 88 -14.27 34.74 21.04
N PHE A 89 -14.67 33.95 20.04
CA PHE A 89 -15.72 32.93 20.19
C PHE A 89 -15.11 31.63 20.74
N ILE A 90 -15.43 31.31 21.99
CA ILE A 90 -15.11 30.02 22.61
C ILE A 90 -16.21 29.02 22.24
N HIS A 91 -15.84 27.93 21.57
CA HIS A 91 -16.79 26.87 21.20
C HIS A 91 -17.44 26.25 22.46
N PRO A 92 -18.76 26.04 22.51
CA PRO A 92 -19.49 25.57 23.71
C PRO A 92 -19.10 24.16 24.18
N LEU A 93 -18.28 23.43 23.40
CA LEU A 93 -17.73 22.12 23.77
C LEU A 93 -16.31 22.19 24.39
N ASN A 94 -15.70 23.38 24.45
CA ASN A 94 -14.41 23.61 25.11
C ASN A 94 -14.58 24.08 26.57
N LEU A 95 -15.62 23.59 27.28
CA LEU A 95 -15.80 23.81 28.71
C LEU A 95 -14.87 22.92 29.55
#